data_AF-A0A962RWF5-F1
#
_entry.id   AF-A0A962RWF5-F1
#
_cell.length_a   1.000
_cell.length_b   1.000
_cell.length_c   1.000
_cell.angle_alpha   90.00
_cell.angle_beta   90.00
_cell.angle_gamma   90.00
#
_symmetry.space_group_name_H-M   'P 1'
#
loop_
_entity.id
_entity.type
_entity.pdbx_description
1 polymer ?
#
loop_
_entity_poly.entity_id
_entity_poly.type
_entity_poly.pdbx_seq_one_letter_code
_entity_poly.pdbx_strand_id
1 'polypeptide(L)'
;LHTNWDPVQMKAGPFAPPEVAQLAKRYFDEHIMKMKTPLDRRYQEMHYGHLVFLNEGEERFLTPELIRMSTLTGTPGEIIDRVRQLEDAGITNLALNVCGTDARQLIREFGNEVIAKL
;
A
#
# COMPACT_ATOMS: atom_id res chain seq x y z
N LEU A 1 -1.90 1.27 5.27
CA LEU A 1 -2.02 1.62 6.70
C LEU A 1 -3.42 1.34 7.26
N HIS A 2 -4.50 1.70 6.55
CA HIS A 2 -5.88 1.45 7.02
C HIS A 2 -6.25 -0.05 7.19
N THR A 3 -5.52 -0.98 6.57
CA THR A 3 -5.65 -2.44 6.77
C THR A 3 -4.82 -3.00 7.93
N ASN A 4 -3.96 -2.19 8.56
CA ASN A 4 -2.92 -2.68 9.46
C ASN A 4 -3.31 -2.61 10.94
N TRP A 5 -4.61 -2.56 11.26
CA TRP A 5 -5.10 -2.42 12.63
C TRP A 5 -6.38 -3.23 12.85
N ASP A 6 -6.58 -3.66 14.09
CA ASP A 6 -7.79 -4.33 14.56
C ASP A 6 -8.80 -3.27 15.07
N PRO A 7 -9.98 -3.15 14.44
CA PRO A 7 -10.98 -2.16 14.80
C PRO A 7 -11.80 -2.47 16.06
N VAL A 8 -11.61 -3.64 16.64
CA VAL A 8 -12.23 -4.04 17.90
C VAL A 8 -11.24 -3.87 19.04
N GLN A 9 -9.99 -4.33 18.85
CA GLN A 9 -8.97 -4.29 19.89
C GLN A 9 -8.13 -3.01 19.91
N MET A 10 -8.20 -2.17 18.86
CA MET A 10 -7.35 -0.97 18.70
C MET A 10 -5.86 -1.29 18.81
N LYS A 11 -5.43 -2.38 18.17
CA LYS A 11 -4.03 -2.84 18.13
C LYS A 11 -3.56 -2.94 16.69
N ALA A 12 -2.24 -3.06 16.49
CA ALA A 12 -1.69 -3.49 15.21
C ALA A 12 -2.43 -4.77 14.76
N GLY A 13 -2.89 -4.76 13.52
CA GLY A 13 -3.67 -5.85 12.96
C GLY A 13 -2.81 -7.12 12.91
N PRO A 14 -3.42 -8.30 13.02
CA PRO A 14 -2.68 -9.57 13.10
C PRO A 14 -1.79 -9.86 11.88
N PHE A 15 -1.97 -9.13 10.77
CA PHE A 15 -1.23 -9.29 9.52
C PHE A 15 -0.26 -8.14 9.22
N ALA A 16 -0.10 -7.16 10.12
CA ALA A 16 0.86 -6.09 9.93
C ALA A 16 2.28 -6.60 10.22
N PRO A 17 3.25 -6.44 9.29
CA PRO A 17 4.65 -6.74 9.58
C PRO A 17 5.13 -6.02 10.86
N PRO A 18 5.89 -6.67 11.75
CA PRO A 18 6.40 -6.03 12.97
C PRO A 18 7.11 -4.70 12.71
N GLU A 19 7.81 -4.60 11.58
CA GLU A 19 8.55 -3.43 11.12
C GLU A 19 7.65 -2.21 10.90
N VAL A 20 6.38 -2.40 10.56
CA VAL A 20 5.42 -1.30 10.33
C VAL A 20 4.55 -1.01 11.55
N ALA A 21 4.65 -1.78 12.63
CA ALA A 21 3.78 -1.65 13.80
C ALA A 21 3.85 -0.26 14.45
N GLN A 22 5.06 0.33 14.54
CA GLN A 22 5.22 1.68 15.09
C GLN A 22 4.61 2.75 14.18
N LEU A 23 4.76 2.61 12.86
CA LEU A 23 4.16 3.52 11.88
C LEU A 23 2.63 3.44 11.92
N ALA A 24 2.08 2.24 12.01
CA ALA A 24 0.65 2.00 12.14
C ALA A 24 0.09 2.61 13.43
N LYS A 25 0.79 2.44 14.56
CA LYS A 25 0.41 3.06 15.84
C LYS A 25 0.41 4.59 15.74
N ARG A 26 1.44 5.17 15.15
CA ARG A 26 1.54 6.62 14.95
C ARG A 26 0.38 7.15 14.10
N TYR A 27 0.08 6.49 12.99
CA TYR A 27 -1.06 6.85 12.13
C TYR A 27 -2.40 6.75 12.90
N PHE A 28 -2.56 5.73 13.74
CA PHE A 28 -3.76 5.58 14.56
C PHE A 28 -3.92 6.72 15.58
N ASP A 29 -2.89 6.97 16.40
CA ASP A 29 -2.94 7.97 17.48
C ASP A 29 -3.05 9.41 16.96
N GLU A 30 -2.32 9.72 15.88
CA GLU A 30 -2.17 11.09 15.40
C GLU A 30 -3.15 11.49 14.30
N HIS A 31 -3.79 10.51 13.63
CA HIS A 31 -4.75 10.76 12.56
C HIS A 31 -6.12 10.19 12.88
N ILE A 32 -6.26 8.85 12.95
CA ILE A 32 -7.56 8.18 13.10
C ILE A 32 -8.29 8.66 14.37
N MET A 33 -7.60 8.70 15.51
CA MET A 33 -8.22 9.08 16.78
C MET A 33 -8.67 10.54 16.84
N LYS A 34 -8.10 11.39 16.00
CA LYS A 34 -8.41 12.83 15.91
C LYS A 34 -9.49 13.16 14.88
N MET A 35 -9.98 12.17 14.12
CA MET A 35 -11.07 12.37 13.17
C MET A 35 -12.37 12.76 13.89
N LYS A 36 -13.14 13.65 13.25
CA LYS A 36 -14.47 14.07 13.75
C LYS A 36 -15.53 12.99 13.53
N THR A 37 -15.33 12.12 12.55
CA THR A 37 -16.28 11.05 12.21
C THR A 37 -16.39 10.03 13.35
N PRO A 38 -17.63 9.56 13.65
CA PRO A 38 -17.85 8.51 14.66
C PRO A 38 -16.96 7.31 14.43
N LEU A 39 -16.46 6.72 15.52
CA LEU A 39 -15.45 5.65 15.48
C LEU A 39 -15.86 4.47 14.58
N ASP A 40 -17.14 4.08 14.65
CA ASP A 40 -17.74 3.00 13.85
C ASP A 40 -17.90 3.34 12.36
N ARG A 41 -17.65 4.59 11.95
CA ARG A 41 -17.72 5.06 10.56
C ARG A 41 -16.39 5.55 9.99
N ARG A 42 -15.35 5.73 10.81
CA ARG A 42 -14.03 6.22 10.35
C ARG A 42 -13.43 5.37 9.24
N TYR A 43 -13.76 4.09 9.16
CA TYR A 43 -13.34 3.22 8.08
C TYR A 43 -13.72 3.77 6.69
N GLN A 44 -14.81 4.53 6.56
CA GLN A 44 -15.24 5.14 5.30
C GLN A 44 -14.29 6.24 4.85
N GLU A 45 -13.89 7.13 5.76
CA GLU A 45 -12.88 8.16 5.48
C GLU A 45 -11.53 7.53 5.19
N MET A 46 -11.14 6.51 5.95
CA MET A 46 -9.86 5.82 5.76
C MET A 46 -9.74 5.06 4.43
N HIS A 47 -10.86 4.59 3.86
CA HIS A 47 -10.88 3.94 2.56
C HIS A 47 -11.16 4.91 1.40
N TYR A 48 -11.38 6.19 1.69
CA TYR A 48 -11.53 7.20 0.65
C TYR A 48 -10.23 7.30 -0.15
N GLY A 49 -10.32 7.11 -1.47
CA GLY A 49 -9.17 7.13 -2.37
C GLY A 49 -8.31 5.86 -2.38
N HIS A 50 -8.75 4.76 -1.76
CA HIS A 50 -7.99 3.52 -1.65
C HIS A 50 -7.41 3.06 -2.99
N LEU A 51 -6.07 2.95 -3.06
CA LEU A 51 -5.28 2.58 -4.24
C LEU A 51 -5.37 3.55 -5.44
N VAL A 52 -6.00 4.72 -5.28
CA VAL A 52 -6.16 5.71 -6.35
C VAL A 52 -5.33 6.97 -6.08
N PHE A 53 -5.39 7.52 -4.86
CA PHE A 53 -4.66 8.73 -4.47
C PHE A 53 -4.31 8.73 -2.98
N LEU A 54 -3.36 9.60 -2.62
CA LEU A 54 -3.00 9.88 -1.24
C LEU A 54 -3.86 11.03 -0.69
N ASN A 55 -4.44 10.85 0.49
CA ASN A 55 -5.20 11.92 1.15
C ASN A 55 -4.26 13.03 1.64
N GLU A 56 -4.73 14.28 1.57
CA GLU A 56 -3.96 15.45 1.99
C GLU A 56 -3.52 15.35 3.47
N GLY A 57 -2.24 15.58 3.72
CA GLY A 57 -1.65 15.54 5.06
C GLY A 57 -1.25 14.14 5.54
N GLU A 58 -1.58 13.08 4.80
CA GLU A 58 -1.17 11.71 5.13
C GLU A 58 0.25 11.37 4.67
N GLU A 59 0.85 12.15 3.78
CA GLU A 59 2.23 11.98 3.29
C GLU A 59 3.27 11.89 4.42
N ARG A 60 3.01 12.60 5.53
CA ARG A 60 3.87 12.58 6.73
C ARG A 60 3.97 11.22 7.42
N PHE A 61 3.04 10.30 7.15
CA PHE A 61 3.05 8.95 7.71
C PHE A 61 3.78 7.95 6.83
N LEU A 62 4.08 8.32 5.58
CA LEU A 62 4.77 7.46 4.63
C LEU A 62 6.29 7.53 4.84
N THR A 63 6.94 6.37 4.69
CA THR A 63 8.40 6.28 4.63
C THR A 63 8.80 5.52 3.36
N PRO A 64 10.02 5.76 2.83
CA PRO A 64 10.52 4.99 1.68
C PRO A 64 10.47 3.48 1.92
N GLU A 65 10.76 3.03 3.14
CA GLU A 65 10.73 1.62 3.54
C GLU A 65 9.31 1.05 3.51
N LEU A 66 8.33 1.82 4.02
CA LEU A 66 6.93 1.41 3.99
C LEU A 66 6.42 1.28 2.54
N ILE A 67 6.79 2.22 1.68
CA ILE A 67 6.41 2.19 0.26
C ILE A 67 6.99 0.92 -0.37
N ARG A 68 8.31 0.72 -0.32
CA ARG A 68 8.97 -0.47 -0.91
C ARG A 68 8.43 -1.80 -0.38
N MET A 69 8.02 -1.86 0.89
CA MET A 69 7.47 -3.08 1.49
C MET A 69 6.04 -3.39 1.03
N SER A 70 5.23 -2.34 0.78
CA SER A 70 3.79 -2.48 0.54
C SER A 70 3.39 -2.36 -0.93
N THR A 71 4.30 -1.97 -1.82
CA THR A 71 4.04 -1.79 -3.25
C THR A 71 5.17 -2.37 -4.11
N LEU A 72 4.90 -2.58 -5.40
CA LEU A 72 5.94 -2.82 -6.41
C LEU A 72 6.45 -1.48 -6.92
N THR A 73 7.32 -0.82 -6.14
CA THR A 73 7.89 0.49 -6.48
C THR A 73 9.40 0.41 -6.59
N GLY A 74 9.91 0.82 -7.76
CA GLY A 74 11.33 0.84 -8.09
C GLY A 74 11.53 1.06 -9.58
N THR A 75 12.78 0.96 -10.03
CA THR A 75 13.14 0.84 -11.44
C THR A 75 12.63 -0.48 -12.04
N PRO A 76 12.55 -0.62 -13.37
CA PRO A 76 12.13 -1.87 -13.99
C PRO A 76 12.95 -3.09 -13.53
N GLY A 77 14.27 -2.94 -13.38
CA GLY A 77 15.15 -4.01 -12.90
C GLY A 77 14.83 -4.44 -11.46
N GLU A 78 14.65 -3.47 -10.55
CA GLU A 78 14.27 -3.77 -9.16
C GLU A 78 12.90 -4.45 -9.07
N ILE A 79 11.95 -4.06 -9.94
CA ILE A 79 10.63 -4.71 -10.01
C ILE A 79 10.77 -6.15 -10.51
N ILE A 80 11.55 -6.40 -11.57
CA ILE A 80 11.82 -7.76 -12.08
C ILE A 80 12.39 -8.66 -10.98
N ASP A 81 13.41 -8.19 -10.27
CA ASP A 81 14.03 -8.93 -9.17
C ASP A 81 13.02 -9.23 -8.06
N ARG A 82 12.15 -8.26 -7.74
CA ARG A 82 11.09 -8.45 -6.75
C ARG A 82 10.03 -9.45 -7.22
N VAL A 83 9.65 -9.45 -8.50
CA VAL A 83 8.72 -10.44 -9.06
C VAL A 83 9.30 -11.85 -8.97
N ARG A 84 10.58 -12.05 -9.31
CA ARG A 84 11.25 -13.35 -9.17
C ARG A 84 11.28 -13.83 -7.73
N GLN A 85 11.55 -12.95 -6.77
CA GLN A 85 11.46 -13.30 -5.34
C GLN A 85 10.04 -13.70 -4.91
N LEU A 86 9.01 -13.09 -5.48
CA LEU A 86 7.61 -13.47 -5.21
C LEU A 86 7.30 -14.84 -5.83
N GLU A 87 7.77 -15.11 -7.04
CA GLU A 87 7.66 -16.41 -7.70
C GLU A 87 8.35 -17.52 -6.91
N ASP A 88 9.58 -17.28 -6.45
CA ASP A 88 10.34 -18.20 -5.58
C ASP A 88 9.61 -18.50 -4.26
N ALA A 89 8.82 -17.53 -3.77
CA ALA A 89 7.96 -17.67 -2.60
C ALA A 89 6.61 -18.37 -2.89
N GLY A 90 6.37 -18.79 -4.14
CA GLY A 90 5.17 -19.51 -4.57
C GLY A 90 4.02 -18.64 -5.06
N ILE A 91 4.24 -17.34 -5.29
CA ILE A 91 3.24 -16.46 -5.89
C ILE A 91 3.18 -16.70 -7.40
N THR A 92 2.01 -17.09 -7.90
CA THR A 92 1.83 -17.44 -9.33
C THR A 92 1.10 -16.38 -10.14
N ASN A 93 0.63 -15.29 -9.52
CA ASN A 93 -0.14 -14.25 -10.18
C ASN A 93 0.15 -12.87 -9.57
N LEU A 94 0.19 -11.85 -10.42
CA LEU A 94 0.23 -10.44 -10.01
C LEU A 94 -1.01 -9.71 -10.51
N ALA A 95 -1.58 -8.85 -9.65
CA ALA A 95 -2.65 -7.94 -10.02
C ALA A 95 -2.10 -6.50 -9.99
N LEU A 96 -2.28 -5.78 -11.09
CA LEU A 96 -1.86 -4.39 -11.22
C LEU A 96 -3.09 -3.50 -11.17
N ASN A 97 -3.11 -2.57 -10.21
CA ASN A 97 -4.11 -1.52 -10.22
C ASN A 97 -3.66 -0.41 -11.17
N VAL A 98 -4.50 -0.08 -12.15
CA VAL A 98 -4.21 0.96 -13.15
C VAL A 98 -5.16 2.13 -12.89
N CYS A 99 -4.62 3.21 -12.36
CA CYS A 99 -5.36 4.42 -11.98
C CYS A 99 -4.91 5.61 -12.84
N GLY A 100 -5.84 6.54 -13.10
CA GLY A 100 -5.57 7.77 -13.88
C GLY A 100 -6.12 7.74 -15.31
N THR A 101 -5.76 8.76 -16.10
CA THR A 101 -6.33 8.99 -17.44
C THR A 101 -5.64 8.24 -18.58
N ASP A 102 -4.42 7.72 -18.38
CA ASP A 102 -3.70 6.95 -19.41
C ASP A 102 -3.33 5.53 -18.96
N ALA A 103 -4.37 4.74 -18.67
CA ALA A 103 -4.22 3.33 -18.34
C ALA A 103 -3.47 2.53 -19.41
N ARG A 104 -3.63 2.90 -20.69
CA ARG A 104 -3.02 2.17 -21.81
C ARG A 104 -1.52 2.36 -21.85
N GLN A 105 -1.02 3.56 -21.56
CA GLN A 105 0.42 3.80 -21.47
C GLN A 105 1.03 3.00 -20.32
N LEU A 106 0.43 3.02 -19.13
CA LEU A 106 0.92 2.27 -17.97
C LEU A 106 1.01 0.76 -18.25
N ILE A 107 -0.03 0.19 -18.87
CA ILE A 107 -0.04 -1.23 -19.25
C ILE A 107 1.07 -1.54 -20.27
N ARG A 108 1.25 -0.68 -21.28
CA ARG A 108 2.31 -0.88 -22.29
C ARG A 108 3.71 -0.78 -21.69
N GLU A 109 3.95 0.23 -20.85
CA GLU A 109 5.23 0.43 -20.20
C GLU A 109 5.58 -0.74 -19.29
N PHE A 110 4.66 -1.16 -18.41
CA PHE A 110 4.87 -2.33 -17.56
C PHE A 110 5.07 -3.61 -18.39
N GLY A 111 4.30 -3.78 -19.47
CA GLY A 111 4.45 -4.90 -20.39
C GLY A 111 5.83 -4.97 -21.04
N ASN A 112 6.35 -3.84 -21.53
CA ASN A 112 7.63 -3.77 -22.22
C ASN A 112 8.83 -3.82 -21.26
N GLU A 113 8.74 -3.12 -20.14
CA GLU A 113 9.88 -2.91 -19.24
C GLU A 113 10.01 -4.00 -18.18
N VAL A 114 8.92 -4.69 -17.83
CA VAL A 114 8.90 -5.76 -16.83
C VAL A 114 8.52 -7.09 -17.46
N ILE A 115 7.29 -7.25 -17.97
CA ILE A 115 6.78 -8.57 -18.40
C ILE A 115 7.63 -9.20 -19.50
N ALA A 116 8.03 -8.43 -20.52
CA ALA A 116 8.86 -8.93 -21.62
C ALA A 116 10.29 -9.32 -21.21
N LYS A 117 10.70 -9.01 -19.97
CA LYS A 117 12.07 -9.22 -19.45
C LYS A 117 12.12 -10.11 -18.20
N LEU A 118 10.96 -10.60 -17.72
CA LEU A 118 10.88 -11.61 -16.64
C LEU A 118 11.43 -12.94 -17.13
#